data_AF-A0A316QH49-F1
#
_entry.id   AF-A0A316QH49-F1
#
_cell.length_a   1.000
_cell.length_b   1.000
_cell.length_c   1.000
_cell.angle_alpha   90.00
_cell.angle_beta   90.00
_cell.angle_gamma   90.00
#
_symmetry.space_group_name_H-M   'P 1'
#
loop_
_entity.id
_entity.type
_entity.pdbx_description
1 polymer ?
#
loop_
_entity_poly.entity_id
_entity_poly.type
_entity_poly.pdbx_seq_one_letter_code
_entity_poly.pdbx_strand_id
1 'polypeptide(L)'
;MTDLQKEKIKSLRLQGISYVKIGEMLGISDNTVRSFCRRNGLGDTAKNTVACKQCGKLIKIIPKQKPRKFCSDTCRTAWWNSHQDCVDRKAVYAHTCAHCGKAFTAYGNKDRKYCSHDCYIADRFGKECGCCD
;
A
#
# COMPACT_ATOMS: atom_id res chain seq x y z
N MET A 1 8.94 14.45 -39.20
CA MET A 1 8.19 13.35 -38.57
C MET A 1 7.45 12.61 -39.68
N THR A 2 7.88 11.40 -40.02
CA THR A 2 7.34 10.63 -41.16
C THR A 2 6.00 9.98 -40.79
N ASP A 3 5.19 9.62 -41.79
CA ASP A 3 3.88 8.98 -41.52
C ASP A 3 4.04 7.61 -40.82
N LEU A 4 5.09 6.86 -41.16
CA LEU A 4 5.45 5.63 -40.45
C LEU A 4 5.76 5.88 -38.97
N GLN A 5 6.48 6.96 -38.64
CA GLN A 5 6.74 7.34 -37.25
C GLN A 5 5.44 7.71 -36.51
N LYS A 6 4.52 8.42 -37.18
CA LYS A 6 3.22 8.79 -36.60
C LYS A 6 2.42 7.54 -36.24
N GLU A 7 2.31 6.57 -37.15
CA GLU A 7 1.58 5.32 -36.89
C GLU A 7 2.20 4.52 -35.74
N LYS A 8 3.53 4.36 -35.73
CA LYS A 8 4.23 3.70 -34.63
C LYS A 8 3.95 4.38 -33.29
N ILE A 9 3.98 5.70 -33.22
CA ILE A 9 3.69 6.43 -31.98
C ILE A 9 2.24 6.20 -31.53
N LYS A 10 1.27 6.20 -32.45
CA LYS A 10 -0.13 5.89 -32.09
C LYS A 10 -0.24 4.49 -31.49
N SER A 11 0.32 3.49 -32.15
CA SER A 11 0.29 2.09 -31.70
C SER A 11 0.97 1.92 -30.34
N LEU A 12 2.20 2.40 -30.19
CA LEU A 12 2.97 2.31 -28.94
C LEU A 12 2.31 3.06 -27.79
N ARG A 13 1.62 4.18 -28.09
CA ARG A 13 0.91 4.93 -27.05
C ARG A 13 -0.38 4.24 -26.62
N LEU A 14 -1.11 3.60 -27.54
CA LEU A 14 -2.26 2.76 -27.21
C LEU A 14 -1.85 1.55 -26.35
N GLN A 15 -0.65 1.02 -26.55
CA GLN A 15 -0.05 -0.02 -25.70
C GLN A 15 0.43 0.49 -24.32
N GLY A 16 0.30 1.79 -24.04
CA GLY A 16 0.65 2.38 -22.73
C GLY A 16 2.11 2.76 -22.55
N ILE A 17 2.95 2.69 -23.59
CA ILE A 17 4.38 3.03 -23.50
C ILE A 17 4.58 4.53 -23.30
N SER A 18 5.55 4.91 -22.44
CA SER A 18 5.86 6.31 -22.11
C SER A 18 6.52 7.06 -23.27
N TYR A 19 6.40 8.40 -23.27
CA TYR A 19 6.95 9.25 -24.35
C TYR A 19 8.46 9.13 -24.49
N VAL A 20 9.19 9.00 -23.37
CA VAL A 20 10.65 8.84 -23.36
C VAL A 20 11.05 7.57 -24.08
N LYS A 21 10.43 6.43 -23.72
CA LYS A 21 10.73 5.13 -24.32
C LYS A 21 10.33 5.06 -25.80
N ILE A 22 9.24 5.74 -26.19
CA ILE A 22 8.86 5.89 -27.60
C ILE A 22 9.90 6.72 -28.36
N GLY A 23 10.41 7.79 -27.76
CA GLY A 23 11.47 8.62 -28.35
C GLY A 23 12.76 7.84 -28.59
N GLU A 24 13.20 7.07 -27.59
CA GLU A 24 14.36 6.18 -27.67
C GLU A 24 14.21 5.13 -28.79
N MET A 25 13.07 4.44 -28.86
CA MET A 25 12.83 3.40 -29.88
C MET A 25 12.77 3.93 -31.32
N LEU A 26 12.36 5.19 -31.50
CA LEU A 26 12.16 5.79 -32.82
C LEU A 26 13.26 6.79 -33.20
N GLY A 27 14.24 7.02 -32.33
CA GLY A 27 15.32 7.98 -32.53
C GLY A 27 14.83 9.43 -32.66
N ILE A 28 13.76 9.80 -31.95
CA ILE A 28 13.18 11.15 -31.97
C ILE A 28 13.06 11.70 -30.55
N SER A 29 13.05 13.02 -30.40
CA SER A 29 12.93 13.63 -29.06
C SER A 29 11.59 13.28 -28.41
N ASP A 30 11.60 13.05 -27.10
CA ASP A 30 10.38 12.82 -26.30
C ASP A 30 9.41 14.02 -26.42
N ASN A 31 9.96 15.22 -26.62
CA ASN A 31 9.20 16.44 -26.78
C ASN A 31 8.42 16.47 -28.10
N THR A 32 9.00 15.92 -29.19
CA THR A 32 8.30 15.71 -30.47
C THR A 32 7.15 14.71 -30.32
N VAL A 33 7.40 13.58 -29.62
CA VAL A 33 6.37 12.57 -29.33
C VAL A 33 5.23 13.19 -28.52
N ARG A 34 5.57 13.95 -27.47
CA ARG A 34 4.60 14.64 -26.61
C ARG A 34 3.74 15.64 -27.38
N SER A 35 4.35 16.48 -28.21
CA SER A 35 3.65 17.46 -29.06
C SER A 35 2.71 16.78 -30.06
N PHE A 36 3.13 15.66 -30.67
CA PHE A 36 2.28 14.87 -31.56
C PHE A 36 1.10 14.24 -30.81
N CYS A 37 1.37 13.54 -29.70
CA CYS A 37 0.33 12.88 -28.91
C CYS A 37 -0.72 13.88 -28.39
N ARG A 38 -0.30 15.07 -27.93
CA ARG A 38 -1.21 16.12 -27.45
C ARG A 38 -2.15 16.61 -28.56
N ARG A 39 -1.63 16.84 -29.77
CA ARG A 39 -2.45 17.31 -30.92
C ARG A 39 -3.40 16.24 -31.49
N ASN A 40 -3.11 14.97 -31.26
CA ASN A 40 -3.88 13.84 -31.78
C ASN A 40 -4.77 13.17 -30.72
N GLY A 41 -5.02 13.82 -29.57
CA GLY A 41 -5.86 13.25 -28.50
C GLY A 41 -5.27 12.05 -27.76
N LEU A 42 -4.00 11.71 -28.02
CA LEU A 42 -3.23 10.65 -27.33
C LEU A 42 -2.44 11.19 -26.12
N GLY A 43 -2.91 12.32 -25.60
CA GLY A 43 -2.36 13.01 -24.45
C GLY A 43 -2.43 12.18 -23.17
N ASP A 44 -1.84 12.72 -22.10
CA ASP A 44 -1.50 12.07 -20.83
C ASP A 44 -2.68 11.58 -19.95
N THR A 45 -3.69 10.92 -20.52
CA THR A 45 -4.68 10.16 -19.74
C THR A 45 -4.00 9.13 -18.84
N ALA A 46 -2.81 8.64 -19.22
CA ALA A 46 -2.01 7.69 -18.45
C ALA A 46 -1.14 8.30 -17.34
N LYS A 47 -0.86 9.62 -17.32
CA LYS A 47 -0.14 10.23 -16.16
C LYS A 47 -1.06 10.52 -14.99
N ASN A 48 -2.36 10.64 -15.26
CA ASN A 48 -3.38 10.83 -14.24
C ASN A 48 -4.07 9.53 -13.90
N THR A 49 -3.40 8.37 -14.00
CA THR A 49 -3.96 7.11 -13.53
C THR A 49 -2.98 6.32 -12.68
N VAL A 50 -3.49 5.66 -11.64
CA VAL A 50 -2.72 4.67 -10.86
C VAL A 50 -3.42 3.33 -10.93
N ALA A 51 -2.66 2.24 -10.98
CA ALA A 51 -3.23 0.90 -10.91
C ALA A 51 -3.66 0.56 -9.48
N CYS A 52 -4.84 -0.05 -9.35
CA CYS A 52 -5.31 -0.64 -8.09
C CYS A 52 -4.37 -1.76 -7.64
N LYS A 53 -3.92 -1.73 -6.39
CA LYS A 53 -3.03 -2.77 -5.85
C LYS A 53 -3.62 -4.18 -5.85
N GLN A 54 -4.95 -4.32 -5.82
CA GLN A 54 -5.62 -5.64 -5.78
C GLN A 54 -5.96 -6.19 -7.16
N CYS A 55 -6.58 -5.38 -8.01
CA CYS A 55 -7.16 -5.85 -9.28
C CYS A 55 -6.51 -5.23 -10.52
N GLY A 56 -5.51 -4.36 -10.37
CA GLY A 56 -4.82 -3.70 -11.48
C GLY A 56 -5.62 -2.61 -12.20
N LYS A 57 -6.91 -2.43 -11.91
CA LYS A 57 -7.76 -1.43 -12.56
C LYS A 57 -7.16 -0.02 -12.43
N LEU A 58 -7.11 0.73 -13.54
CA LEU A 58 -6.64 2.10 -13.58
C LEU A 58 -7.64 3.05 -12.89
N ILE A 59 -7.14 3.85 -11.96
CA ILE A 59 -7.89 4.82 -11.15
C ILE A 59 -7.42 6.21 -11.54
N LYS A 60 -8.34 7.09 -11.94
CA LYS A 60 -8.00 8.48 -12.25
C LYS A 60 -7.51 9.22 -10.99
N ILE A 61 -6.34 9.83 -11.09
CA ILE A 61 -5.80 10.77 -10.10
C ILE A 61 -6.56 12.09 -10.28
N ILE A 62 -7.26 12.51 -9.23
CA ILE A 62 -7.91 13.81 -9.20
C ILE A 62 -6.84 14.84 -8.82
N PRO A 63 -6.64 15.90 -9.61
CA PRO A 63 -5.68 16.96 -9.26
C PRO A 63 -5.95 17.50 -7.84
N LYS A 64 -4.89 17.82 -7.09
CA LYS A 64 -4.92 18.27 -5.69
C LYS A 64 -5.40 17.23 -4.65
N GLN A 65 -5.69 15.99 -5.06
CA GLN A 65 -6.03 14.90 -4.15
C GLN A 65 -4.92 13.86 -4.10
N LYS A 66 -4.76 13.23 -2.92
CA LYS A 66 -3.81 12.13 -2.78
C LYS A 66 -4.27 10.95 -3.64
N PRO A 67 -3.40 10.35 -4.47
CA PRO A 67 -3.78 9.22 -5.31
C PRO A 67 -4.32 8.05 -4.47
N ARG A 68 -5.48 7.51 -4.87
CA ARG A 68 -6.07 6.33 -4.23
C ARG A 68 -5.26 5.08 -4.58
N LYS A 69 -4.97 4.24 -3.59
CA LYS A 69 -4.28 2.95 -3.80
C LYS A 69 -5.19 1.83 -4.33
N PHE A 70 -6.51 1.97 -4.14
CA PHE A 70 -7.51 0.95 -4.45
C PHE A 70 -8.70 1.57 -5.18
N CYS A 71 -9.32 0.82 -6.10
CA CYS A 71 -10.46 1.32 -6.88
C CYS A 71 -11.76 1.36 -6.05
N SER A 72 -11.90 0.44 -5.09
CA SER A 72 -13.08 0.28 -4.23
C SER A 72 -12.66 -0.14 -2.82
N ASP A 73 -13.60 -0.04 -1.87
CA ASP A 73 -13.39 -0.56 -0.51
C ASP A 73 -13.24 -2.09 -0.50
N THR A 74 -14.01 -2.79 -1.34
CA THR A 74 -13.88 -4.24 -1.53
C THR A 74 -12.46 -4.66 -1.92
N CYS A 75 -11.81 -3.93 -2.83
CA CYS A 75 -10.41 -4.18 -3.20
C CYS A 75 -9.42 -3.87 -2.08
N ARG A 76 -9.71 -2.86 -1.26
CA ARG A 76 -8.88 -2.53 -0.09
C ARG A 76 -8.90 -3.69 0.90
N THR A 77 -10.09 -4.14 1.28
CA THR A 77 -10.26 -5.22 2.27
C THR A 77 -9.70 -6.54 1.76
N ALA A 78 -9.96 -6.90 0.49
CA ALA A 78 -9.41 -8.11 -0.11
C ALA A 78 -7.88 -8.11 -0.14
N TRP A 79 -7.25 -6.96 -0.43
CA TRP A 79 -5.79 -6.85 -0.42
C TRP A 79 -5.21 -6.98 0.99
N TRP A 80 -5.79 -6.33 1.99
CA TRP A 80 -5.30 -6.43 3.38
C TRP A 80 -5.54 -7.82 4.00
N ASN A 81 -6.62 -8.51 3.61
CA ASN A 81 -6.85 -9.89 4.04
C ASN A 81 -5.84 -10.87 3.42
N SER A 82 -5.41 -10.65 2.18
CA SER A 82 -4.40 -11.50 1.54
C SER A 82 -2.96 -11.10 1.88
N HIS A 83 -2.71 -9.86 2.30
CA HIS A 83 -1.39 -9.32 2.65
C HIS A 83 -1.32 -8.92 4.13
N GLN A 84 -1.71 -9.84 5.02
CA GLN A 84 -1.63 -9.62 6.48
C GLN A 84 -0.18 -9.51 6.99
N ASP A 85 0.78 -10.05 6.25
CA ASP A 85 2.23 -9.93 6.45
C ASP A 85 2.73 -8.49 6.24
N CYS A 86 2.10 -7.74 5.33
CA CYS A 86 2.36 -6.32 5.10
C CYS A 86 1.77 -5.41 6.19
N VAL A 87 1.02 -5.97 7.15
CA VAL A 87 0.49 -5.23 8.30
C VAL A 87 1.55 -5.17 9.38
N ASP A 88 2.05 -3.96 9.61
CA ASP A 88 3.04 -3.67 10.63
C ASP A 88 2.43 -3.83 12.04
N ARG A 89 2.53 -5.04 12.63
CA ARG A 89 1.99 -5.36 13.96
C ARG A 89 2.89 -4.78 15.07
N LYS A 90 3.12 -3.46 15.07
CA LYS A 90 3.95 -2.74 16.06
C LYS A 90 3.37 -2.68 17.47
N ALA A 91 2.18 -3.21 17.68
CA ALA A 91 1.46 -3.08 18.95
C ALA A 91 1.65 -4.28 19.87
N VAL A 92 2.51 -5.26 19.57
CA VAL A 92 2.79 -6.37 20.48
C VAL A 92 4.00 -6.03 21.34
N TYR A 93 3.76 -5.80 22.62
CA TYR A 93 4.81 -5.50 23.60
C TYR A 93 5.08 -6.74 24.46
N ALA A 94 6.36 -7.10 24.63
CA ALA A 94 6.78 -8.13 25.55
C ALA A 94 6.98 -7.54 26.95
N HIS A 95 6.42 -8.19 27.96
CA HIS A 95 6.43 -7.77 29.35
C HIS A 95 6.76 -8.95 30.27
N THR A 96 7.19 -8.64 31.49
CA THR A 96 7.33 -9.62 32.57
C THR A 96 6.29 -9.31 33.63
N CYS A 97 5.51 -10.30 34.05
CA CYS A 97 4.47 -10.11 35.05
C CYS A 97 5.09 -9.74 36.41
N ALA A 98 4.64 -8.64 37.01
CA ALA A 98 5.15 -8.19 38.31
C ALA A 98 4.83 -9.17 39.45
N HIS A 99 3.78 -9.98 39.32
CA HIS A 99 3.36 -10.95 40.34
C HIS A 99 4.04 -12.32 40.16
N CYS A 100 3.84 -12.98 39.02
CA CYS A 100 4.30 -14.36 38.81
C CYS A 100 5.65 -14.48 38.09
N GLY A 101 6.25 -13.36 37.65
CA GLY A 101 7.52 -13.36 36.90
C GLY A 101 7.45 -13.96 35.49
N LYS A 102 6.29 -14.48 35.05
CA LYS A 102 6.14 -15.08 33.71
C LYS A 102 6.24 -13.99 32.63
N ALA A 103 7.00 -14.28 31.56
CA ALA A 103 7.02 -13.45 30.37
C ALA A 103 5.70 -13.58 29.61
N PHE A 104 5.14 -12.47 29.14
CA PHE A 104 3.91 -12.44 28.37
C PHE A 104 3.94 -11.33 27.33
N THR A 105 3.07 -11.43 26.32
CA THR A 105 2.90 -10.38 25.31
C THR A 105 1.54 -9.71 25.43
N ALA A 106 1.49 -8.40 25.19
CA ALA A 106 0.27 -7.61 25.23
C ALA A 106 0.09 -6.83 23.94
N TYR A 107 -1.10 -6.91 23.34
CA TYR A 107 -1.47 -6.09 22.20
C TYR A 107 -1.93 -4.70 22.65
N GLY A 108 -1.41 -3.63 22.04
CA GLY A 108 -1.82 -2.23 22.21
C GLY A 108 -1.43 -1.58 23.53
N ASN A 109 -1.14 -2.35 24.58
CA ASN A 109 -0.83 -1.83 25.91
C ASN A 109 0.67 -1.95 26.22
N LYS A 110 1.38 -0.81 26.11
CA LYS A 110 2.81 -0.72 26.41
C LYS A 110 3.13 -0.76 27.91
N ASP A 111 2.16 -0.48 28.78
CA ASP A 111 2.37 -0.30 30.21
C ASP A 111 1.73 -1.43 31.04
N ARG A 112 1.47 -2.58 30.40
CA ARG A 112 0.78 -3.71 31.05
C ARG A 112 1.71 -4.42 32.05
N LYS A 113 1.33 -4.42 33.32
CA LYS A 113 2.14 -4.98 34.43
C LYS A 113 1.87 -6.45 34.76
N TYR A 114 0.67 -6.96 34.47
CA TYR A 114 0.25 -8.31 34.85
C TYR A 114 -0.20 -9.12 33.64
N CYS A 115 0.15 -10.41 33.62
CA CYS A 115 -0.26 -11.31 32.55
C CYS A 115 -1.78 -11.54 32.57
N SER A 116 -2.37 -11.70 33.76
CA SER A 116 -3.80 -11.94 33.97
C SER A 116 -4.41 -11.00 35.02
N HIS A 117 -5.75 -10.98 35.07
CA HIS A 117 -6.48 -10.26 36.13
C HIS A 117 -6.20 -10.86 37.51
N ASP A 118 -6.03 -12.19 37.60
CA ASP A 118 -5.73 -12.87 38.88
C ASP A 118 -4.38 -12.41 39.46
N CYS A 119 -3.35 -12.26 38.62
CA CYS A 119 -2.06 -11.71 39.05
C CYS A 119 -2.19 -10.26 39.55
N TYR A 120 -3.08 -9.46 38.96
CA TYR A 120 -3.36 -8.11 39.47
C TYR A 120 -4.05 -8.15 40.84
N ILE A 121 -5.01 -9.05 41.05
CA ILE A 121 -5.70 -9.18 42.34
C ILE A 121 -4.74 -9.68 43.42
N ALA A 122 -3.95 -10.71 43.11
CA ALA A 122 -3.02 -11.33 44.05
C ALA A 122 -1.94 -10.35 44.52
N ASP A 123 -1.33 -9.61 43.59
CA ASP A 123 -0.32 -8.59 43.90
C ASP A 123 -0.88 -7.42 44.72
N ARG A 124 -2.10 -6.97 44.40
CA ARG A 124 -2.67 -5.76 45.02
C ARG A 124 -3.41 -6.03 46.33
N PHE A 125 -4.02 -7.19 46.49
CA PHE A 125 -4.90 -7.51 47.61
C PHE A 125 -4.46 -8.74 48.42
N GLY A 126 -3.28 -9.31 48.13
CA GLY A 126 -2.65 -10.35 48.94
C GLY A 126 -3.40 -11.68 48.96
N LYS A 127 -4.26 -11.95 47.98
CA LYS A 127 -4.89 -13.27 47.86
C LYS A 127 -3.93 -14.24 47.18
N GLU A 128 -3.53 -15.27 47.92
CA GLU A 128 -2.74 -16.40 47.44
C GLU A 128 -3.42 -17.01 46.20
N CYS A 129 -2.77 -16.88 45.04
CA CYS A 129 -3.22 -17.52 43.82
C CYS A 129 -2.91 -19.01 43.93
N GLY A 130 -3.96 -19.84 43.99
CA GLY A 130 -3.83 -21.28 43.81
C GLY A 130 -3.01 -21.59 42.55
N CYS A 131 -2.11 -22.57 42.70
CA CYS A 131 -1.07 -22.97 41.76
C CYS A 131 -1.51 -22.88 40.29
N CYS A 132 -0.69 -22.19 39.49
CA CYS A 132 -0.79 -22.24 38.03
C CYS A 132 0.36 -23.10 37.49
N ASP A 133 0.08 -24.41 37.32
CA ASP A 133 0.86 -25.33 36.48
C ASP A 133 1.01 -24.80 35.05
#